data_AF-A1BMH1-F1
#
_entry.id   AF-A1BMH1-F1
#
_cell.length_a   1.000
_cell.length_b   1.000
_cell.length_c   1.000
_cell.angle_alpha   90.00
_cell.angle_beta   90.00
_cell.angle_gamma   90.00
#
_symmetry.space_group_name_H-M   'P 1'
#
loop_
_entity.id
_entity.type
_entity.pdbx_description
1 polymer ?
#
loop_
_entity_poly.entity_id
_entity_poly.type
_entity_poly.pdbx_seq_one_letter_code
_entity_poly.pdbx_strand_id
1 'polypeptide(L)'
;ETCALDVVGATLVRDIRPGEIVIINDNGYRITHYTSRTQLSICSMEFIYFARPDSNIYGVNVHSARKRMGTRLAKEAPVDADMVIGVPNSSLSAASGYAEALNLPNEMGLIKNQYVARTFIQPTQELREQGVKMKLSAVRSVVQGKRV
;
A
#
# COMPACT_ATOMS: atom_id res chain seq x y z
N GLU A 1 -7.71 10.30 -4.99
CA GLU A 1 -7.24 9.15 -5.80
C GLU A 1 -8.39 8.60 -6.64
N THR A 2 -8.13 7.77 -7.65
CA THR A 2 -9.19 7.27 -8.54
C THR A 2 -10.24 6.42 -7.83
N CYS A 3 -9.88 5.74 -6.73
CA CYS A 3 -10.82 4.97 -5.92
C CYS A 3 -12.01 5.81 -5.41
N ALA A 4 -11.83 7.13 -5.24
CA ALA A 4 -12.93 8.02 -4.85
C ALA A 4 -13.95 8.20 -5.97
N LEU A 5 -13.49 8.21 -7.23
CA LEU A 5 -14.36 8.30 -8.40
C LEU A 5 -15.20 7.03 -8.53
N ASP A 6 -14.57 5.86 -8.33
CA ASP A 6 -15.25 4.57 -8.38
C ASP A 6 -16.39 4.48 -7.34
N VAL A 7 -16.14 4.95 -6.12
CA VAL A 7 -17.13 4.96 -5.03
C VAL A 7 -18.36 5.82 -5.35
N VAL A 8 -18.18 6.92 -6.08
CA VAL A 8 -19.28 7.83 -6.43
C VAL A 8 -19.85 7.58 -7.83
N GLY A 9 -19.38 6.55 -8.54
CA GLY A 9 -19.81 6.23 -9.91
C GLY A 9 -19.34 7.23 -10.96
N ALA A 10 -18.28 8.00 -10.69
CA ALA A 10 -17.71 8.93 -11.64
C ALA A 10 -16.74 8.22 -12.60
N THR A 11 -16.68 8.69 -13.85
CA THR A 11 -15.71 8.18 -14.83
C THR A 11 -14.38 8.91 -14.70
N LEU A 12 -13.28 8.15 -14.60
CA LEU A 12 -11.94 8.72 -14.69
C LEU A 12 -11.68 9.23 -16.11
N VAL A 13 -11.46 10.54 -16.25
CA VAL A 13 -11.13 11.16 -17.55
C VAL A 13 -9.62 11.13 -17.79
N ARG A 14 -8.81 11.66 -16.86
CA ARG A 14 -7.34 11.66 -16.91
C ARG A 14 -6.71 12.14 -15.60
N ASP A 15 -5.42 11.88 -15.42
CA ASP A 15 -4.59 12.54 -14.43
C ASP A 15 -4.29 14.00 -14.84
N ILE A 16 -4.21 14.90 -13.85
CA ILE A 16 -3.75 16.28 -14.05
C ILE A 16 -2.23 16.30 -14.08
N ARG A 17 -1.67 16.80 -15.18
CA ARG A 17 -0.23 16.90 -15.40
C ARG A 17 0.37 18.04 -14.57
N PRO A 18 1.67 17.96 -14.24
CA PRO A 18 2.38 19.07 -13.61
C PRO A 18 2.21 20.37 -14.41
N GLY A 19 2.01 21.49 -13.73
CA GLY A 19 1.84 22.80 -14.38
C GLY A 19 0.41 23.12 -14.85
N GLU A 20 -0.49 22.14 -14.88
CA GLU A 20 -1.87 22.33 -15.34
C GLU A 20 -2.79 22.92 -14.23
N ILE A 21 -3.78 23.69 -14.68
CA ILE A 21 -4.90 24.20 -13.89
C ILE A 21 -6.19 23.76 -14.58
N VAL A 22 -7.11 23.20 -13.80
CA VAL A 22 -8.47 22.88 -14.26
C VAL A 22 -9.42 23.99 -13.79
N ILE A 23 -10.16 24.58 -14.73
CA ILE A 23 -11.19 25.59 -14.46
C ILE A 23 -12.54 24.97 -14.84
N ILE A 24 -13.45 24.87 -13.88
CA ILE A 24 -14.78 24.27 -14.03
C ILE A 24 -15.84 25.34 -13.76
N ASN A 25 -16.86 25.43 -14.62
CA ASN A 25 -18.01 26.30 -14.46
C ASN A 25 -19.27 25.65 -15.08
N ASP A 26 -20.38 26.38 -15.12
CA ASP A 26 -21.67 25.87 -15.62
C ASP A 26 -21.64 25.47 -17.10
N ASN A 27 -20.66 25.96 -17.89
CA ASN A 27 -20.49 25.62 -19.30
C ASN A 27 -19.56 24.41 -19.53
N GLY A 28 -19.04 23.79 -18.47
CA GLY A 28 -18.13 22.64 -18.52
C GLY A 28 -16.77 22.94 -17.89
N TYR A 29 -15.71 22.28 -18.39
CA TYR A 29 -14.35 22.48 -17.90
C TYR A 29 -13.38 22.81 -19.03
N ARG A 30 -12.34 23.58 -18.68
CA ARG A 30 -11.16 23.80 -19.52
C ARG A 30 -9.88 23.60 -18.73
N ILE A 31 -8.81 23.29 -19.43
CA ILE A 31 -7.50 23.06 -18.84
C ILE A 31 -6.55 24.10 -19.42
N THR A 32 -5.83 24.78 -18.53
CA THR A 32 -4.78 25.75 -18.88
C THR A 32 -3.50 25.39 -18.12
N HIS A 33 -2.43 26.14 -18.35
CA HIS A 33 -1.17 25.95 -17.65
C HIS A 33 -0.75 27.27 -17.00
N TYR A 34 -0.27 27.21 -15.76
CA TYR A 34 0.44 28.35 -15.16
C TYR A 34 1.93 28.34 -15.53
N THR A 35 2.44 27.19 -15.93
CA THR A 35 3.80 27.01 -16.45
C THR A 35 3.87 25.81 -17.38
N SER A 36 4.68 25.91 -18.44
CA SER A 36 5.05 24.78 -19.29
C SER A 36 6.41 24.16 -18.90
N ARG A 37 7.18 24.83 -18.04
CA ARG A 37 8.45 24.33 -17.50
C ARG A 37 8.16 23.34 -16.39
N THR A 38 8.02 22.07 -16.76
CA THR A 38 7.50 21.04 -15.87
C THR A 38 8.33 19.75 -15.92
N GLN A 39 8.24 18.97 -14.86
CA GLN A 39 8.79 17.61 -14.78
C GLN A 39 7.77 16.73 -14.04
N LEU A 40 7.49 15.55 -14.60
CA LEU A 40 6.65 14.55 -13.93
C LEU A 40 7.48 13.80 -12.88
N SER A 41 7.33 14.20 -11.62
CA SER A 41 7.99 13.58 -10.46
C SER A 41 6.95 13.14 -9.45
N ILE A 42 6.39 11.94 -9.65
CA ILE A 42 5.40 11.36 -8.72
C ILE A 42 6.12 10.92 -7.45
N CYS A 43 5.50 11.15 -6.30
CA CYS A 43 6.01 10.66 -5.03
C CYS A 43 6.03 9.12 -5.01
N SER A 44 7.21 8.52 -4.94
CA SER A 44 7.37 7.06 -4.88
C SER A 44 6.62 6.43 -3.71
N MET A 45 6.48 7.16 -2.59
CA MET A 45 5.77 6.67 -1.40
C MET A 45 4.26 6.50 -1.63
N GLU A 46 3.67 7.12 -2.65
CA GLU A 46 2.28 6.83 -3.05
C GLU A 46 2.15 5.37 -3.50
N PHE A 47 3.06 4.92 -4.37
CA PHE A 47 3.10 3.53 -4.80
C PHE A 47 3.53 2.59 -3.68
N ILE A 48 4.47 2.98 -2.83
CA ILE A 48 5.00 2.11 -1.77
C ILE A 48 4.01 1.92 -0.63
N TYR A 49 3.31 2.98 -0.18
CA TYR A 49 2.56 2.92 1.08
C TYR A 49 1.27 3.75 1.12
N PHE A 50 1.28 5.02 0.70
CA PHE A 50 0.19 5.96 1.02
C PHE A 50 -1.10 5.68 0.25
N ALA A 51 -1.01 5.52 -1.07
CA ALA A 51 -2.20 5.35 -1.90
C ALA A 51 -2.91 4.03 -1.61
N ARG A 52 -4.23 4.02 -1.81
CA ARG A 52 -4.99 2.78 -1.69
C ARG A 52 -4.65 1.81 -2.83
N PRO A 53 -4.62 0.50 -2.56
CA PRO A 53 -4.25 -0.51 -3.56
C PRO A 53 -5.20 -0.58 -4.76
N ASP A 54 -6.44 -0.14 -4.60
CA ASP A 54 -7.47 -0.06 -5.64
C ASP A 54 -7.42 1.24 -6.47
N SER A 55 -6.50 2.15 -6.17
CA SER A 55 -6.27 3.35 -6.97
C SER A 55 -5.35 3.09 -8.16
N ASN A 56 -5.54 3.89 -9.21
CA ASN A 56 -4.63 4.04 -10.34
C ASN A 56 -3.97 5.42 -10.26
N ILE A 57 -2.65 5.47 -10.41
CA ILE A 57 -1.88 6.72 -10.46
C ILE A 57 -1.18 6.73 -11.80
N TYR A 58 -1.53 7.68 -12.68
CA TYR A 58 -0.96 7.77 -14.03
C TYR A 58 -1.08 6.45 -14.82
N GLY A 59 -2.25 5.82 -14.74
CA GLY A 59 -2.54 4.54 -15.40
C GLY A 59 -1.89 3.31 -14.75
N VAL A 60 -1.16 3.48 -13.65
CA VAL A 60 -0.54 2.36 -12.93
C VAL A 60 -1.38 2.03 -11.69
N ASN A 61 -1.95 0.83 -11.66
CA ASN A 61 -2.63 0.32 -10.48
C ASN A 61 -1.64 0.11 -9.31
N VAL A 62 -2.01 0.60 -8.13
CA VAL A 62 -1.15 0.60 -6.93
C VAL A 62 -0.90 -0.83 -6.41
N HIS A 63 -1.92 -1.69 -6.32
CA HIS A 63 -1.74 -3.10 -5.96
C HIS A 63 -0.74 -3.80 -6.88
N SER A 64 -0.92 -3.64 -8.19
CA SER A 64 -0.06 -4.23 -9.21
C SER A 64 1.38 -3.73 -9.12
N ALA A 65 1.58 -2.43 -8.85
CA ALA A 65 2.91 -1.86 -8.62
C ALA A 65 3.60 -2.49 -7.41
N ARG A 66 2.90 -2.59 -6.26
CA ARG A 66 3.43 -3.22 -5.04
C ARG A 66 3.73 -4.70 -5.24
N LYS A 67 2.89 -5.42 -5.98
CA LYS A 67 3.13 -6.82 -6.35
C LYS A 67 4.42 -6.98 -7.16
N ARG A 68 4.63 -6.14 -8.18
CA ARG A 68 5.90 -6.11 -8.94
C ARG A 68 7.12 -5.79 -8.07
N MET A 69 6.98 -4.88 -7.09
CA MET A 69 8.06 -4.61 -6.13
C MET A 69 8.40 -5.86 -5.30
N GLY A 70 7.40 -6.61 -4.84
CA GLY A 70 7.58 -7.90 -4.17
C GLY A 70 8.32 -8.92 -5.02
N THR A 71 7.88 -9.09 -6.28
CA THR A 71 8.57 -9.97 -7.25
C THR A 71 10.01 -9.54 -7.51
N ARG A 72 10.29 -8.22 -7.54
CA ARG A 72 11.64 -7.71 -7.70
C ARG A 72 12.50 -8.01 -6.48
N LEU A 73 11.96 -7.81 -5.29
CA LEU A 73 12.65 -8.11 -4.02
C LEU A 73 13.00 -9.59 -3.92
N ALA A 74 12.12 -10.51 -4.36
CA ALA A 74 12.43 -11.94 -4.41
C ALA A 74 13.63 -12.28 -5.31
N LYS A 75 13.86 -11.51 -6.38
CA LYS A 75 15.02 -11.69 -7.25
C LYS A 75 16.31 -11.12 -6.65
N GLU A 76 16.19 -10.01 -5.92
CA GLU A 76 17.34 -9.31 -5.33
C GLU A 76 17.80 -9.96 -4.02
N ALA A 77 16.87 -10.48 -3.24
CA ALA A 77 17.10 -11.10 -1.94
C ALA A 77 16.16 -12.30 -1.73
N PRO A 78 16.38 -13.42 -2.43
CA PRO A 78 15.63 -14.66 -2.19
C PRO A 78 15.98 -15.26 -0.83
N VAL A 79 15.01 -15.95 -0.22
CA VAL A 79 15.21 -16.68 1.04
C VAL A 79 14.68 -18.09 0.95
N ASP A 80 15.29 -19.00 1.71
CA ASP A 80 14.76 -20.34 1.95
C ASP A 80 13.89 -20.30 3.23
N ALA A 81 12.58 -20.28 3.03
CA ALA A 81 11.57 -20.18 4.07
C ALA A 81 10.42 -21.14 3.78
N ASP A 82 9.55 -21.36 4.77
CA ASP A 82 8.43 -22.28 4.63
C ASP A 82 7.17 -21.57 4.12
N MET A 83 7.10 -20.24 4.30
CA MET A 83 5.98 -19.39 3.87
C MET A 83 6.40 -17.91 3.83
N VAL A 84 5.52 -17.08 3.27
CA VAL A 84 5.63 -15.62 3.29
C VAL A 84 4.40 -15.05 3.97
N ILE A 85 4.60 -14.07 4.85
CA ILE A 85 3.51 -13.39 5.56
C ILE A 85 3.62 -11.88 5.37
N GLY A 86 2.59 -11.28 4.80
CA GLY A 86 2.45 -9.84 4.72
C GLY A 86 2.02 -9.22 6.05
N VAL A 87 2.55 -8.05 6.38
CA VAL A 87 2.02 -7.21 7.45
C VAL A 87 0.68 -6.64 6.96
N PRO A 88 -0.43 -6.83 7.71
CA PRO A 88 -1.75 -6.47 7.24
C PRO A 88 -1.90 -5.01 6.80
N ASN A 89 -2.64 -4.82 5.69
CA ASN A 89 -2.91 -3.56 4.98
C ASN A 89 -1.73 -2.96 4.22
N SER A 90 -0.54 -2.92 4.82
CA SER A 90 0.60 -2.19 4.24
C SER A 90 1.37 -3.02 3.21
N SER A 91 1.69 -4.28 3.49
CA SER A 91 2.60 -5.06 2.63
C SER A 91 1.97 -6.28 1.96
N LEU A 92 0.66 -6.51 2.12
CA LEU A 92 -0.04 -7.68 1.56
C LEU A 92 0.21 -7.88 0.05
N SER A 93 0.19 -6.80 -0.73
CA SER A 93 0.41 -6.87 -2.18
C SER A 93 1.86 -7.25 -2.54
N ALA A 94 2.83 -6.67 -1.82
CA ALA A 94 4.24 -6.97 -2.02
C ALA A 94 4.58 -8.39 -1.55
N ALA A 95 4.04 -8.83 -0.41
CA ALA A 95 4.19 -10.20 0.10
C ALA A 95 3.65 -11.23 -0.89
N SER A 96 2.46 -11.00 -1.48
CA SER A 96 1.92 -11.86 -2.54
C SER A 96 2.87 -11.95 -3.74
N GLY A 97 3.41 -10.83 -4.21
CA GLY A 97 4.36 -10.83 -5.34
C GLY A 97 5.69 -11.52 -5.04
N TYR A 98 6.17 -11.42 -3.80
CA TYR A 98 7.38 -12.10 -3.33
C TYR A 98 7.16 -13.62 -3.21
N ALA A 99 6.05 -14.03 -2.60
CA ALA A 99 5.66 -15.43 -2.42
C ALA A 99 5.48 -16.15 -3.77
N GLU A 100 4.77 -15.54 -4.71
CA GLU A 100 4.57 -16.08 -6.05
C GLU A 100 5.90 -16.25 -6.81
N ALA A 101 6.84 -15.30 -6.63
CA ALA A 101 8.12 -15.35 -7.31
C ALA A 101 9.05 -16.46 -6.80
N LEU A 102 8.94 -16.83 -5.52
CA LEU A 102 9.69 -17.94 -4.91
C LEU A 102 8.90 -19.24 -4.83
N ASN A 103 7.66 -19.27 -5.33
CA ASN A 103 6.75 -20.40 -5.21
C ASN A 103 6.54 -20.86 -3.75
N LEU A 104 6.42 -19.89 -2.84
CA LEU A 104 6.14 -20.11 -1.42
C LEU A 104 4.66 -19.84 -1.11
N PRO A 105 4.06 -20.53 -0.13
CA PRO A 105 2.70 -20.22 0.31
C PRO A 105 2.66 -18.82 0.95
N ASN A 106 1.61 -18.06 0.62
CA ASN A 106 1.34 -16.75 1.21
C ASN A 106 0.21 -16.89 2.24
N GLU A 107 0.55 -16.82 3.52
CA GLU A 107 -0.35 -17.19 4.62
C GLU A 107 -0.74 -16.00 5.50
N MET A 108 -1.86 -16.15 6.20
CA MET A 108 -2.29 -15.18 7.20
C MET A 108 -1.64 -15.49 8.56
N GLY A 109 -0.36 -15.15 8.71
CA GLY A 109 0.36 -15.32 9.99
C GLY A 109 0.27 -14.13 10.94
N LEU A 110 -0.23 -12.98 10.47
CA LEU A 110 -0.40 -11.76 11.26
C LEU A 110 -1.83 -11.23 11.12
N ILE A 111 -2.41 -10.80 12.23
CA ILE A 111 -3.71 -10.13 12.28
C ILE A 111 -3.53 -8.75 12.88
N LYS A 112 -4.08 -7.73 12.21
CA LYS A 112 -4.20 -6.38 12.77
C LYS A 112 -5.47 -6.27 13.58
N ASN A 113 -5.34 -5.82 14.81
CA ASN A 113 -6.48 -5.45 15.62
C ASN A 113 -7.09 -4.14 15.07
N GLN A 114 -8.34 -4.20 14.61
CA GLN A 114 -9.02 -3.05 13.99
C GLN A 114 -9.52 -2.03 15.02
N TYR A 115 -9.60 -2.41 16.29
CA TYR A 115 -10.23 -1.61 17.36
C TYR A 115 -9.22 -0.94 18.29
N VAL A 116 -7.97 -0.79 17.84
CA VAL A 116 -6.93 -0.20 18.68
C VAL A 116 -7.13 1.30 18.78
N ALA A 117 -7.48 1.77 19.98
CA ALA A 117 -7.57 3.17 20.29
C ALA A 117 -6.18 3.84 20.27
N ARG A 118 -6.17 5.19 20.28
CA ARG A 118 -4.93 5.96 20.46
C ARG A 118 -4.26 5.51 21.76
N THR A 119 -3.00 5.08 21.66
CA THR A 119 -2.18 4.73 22.83
C THR A 119 -1.61 6.02 23.42
N PHE A 120 -1.97 6.35 24.66
CA PHE A 120 -1.34 7.43 25.42
C PHE A 120 0.10 7.06 25.80
N ILE A 121 0.92 8.06 26.11
CA ILE A 121 2.31 7.87 26.53
C ILE A 121 2.32 6.98 27.78
N GLN A 122 2.87 5.77 27.65
CA GLN A 122 2.93 4.81 28.74
C GLN A 122 4.21 5.02 29.57
N PRO A 123 4.11 4.98 30.91
CA PRO A 123 5.21 5.33 31.81
C PRO A 123 6.32 4.28 31.81
N THR A 124 6.00 3.00 31.65
CA THR A 124 6.97 1.91 31.70
C THR A 124 7.20 1.25 30.35
N GLN A 125 8.33 0.59 30.19
CA GLN A 125 8.69 -0.12 28.96
C GLN A 125 7.74 -1.31 28.72
N GLU A 126 7.36 -2.03 29.77
CA GLU A 126 6.45 -3.18 29.69
C GLU A 126 5.07 -2.77 29.15
N LEU A 127 4.55 -1.62 29.60
CA LEU A 127 3.26 -1.09 29.13
C LEU A 127 3.34 -0.61 27.67
N ARG A 128 4.50 -0.09 27.21
CA ARG A 128 4.71 0.23 25.79
C ARG A 128 4.74 -1.02 24.92
N GLU A 129 5.44 -2.07 25.37
CA GLU A 129 5.51 -3.35 24.67
C GLU A 129 4.14 -4.04 24.58
N GLN A 130 3.35 -3.98 25.66
CA GLN A 130 1.96 -4.41 25.62
C GLN A 130 1.14 -3.59 24.61
N GLY A 131 1.33 -2.28 24.53
CA GLY A 131 0.70 -1.42 23.53
C GLY A 131 1.02 -1.79 22.08
N VAL A 132 2.24 -2.26 21.81
CA VAL A 132 2.62 -2.78 20.49
C VAL A 132 1.94 -4.13 20.22
N LYS A 133 1.93 -5.04 21.19
CA LYS A 133 1.21 -6.33 21.09
C LYS A 133 -0.29 -6.17 20.86
N MET A 134 -0.90 -5.07 21.31
CA MET A 134 -2.30 -4.77 21.03
C MET A 134 -2.58 -4.46 19.56
N LYS A 135 -1.58 -4.03 18.77
CA LYS A 135 -1.75 -3.61 17.37
C LYS A 135 -1.76 -4.75 16.37
N LEU A 136 -0.84 -5.69 16.55
CA LEU A 136 -0.65 -6.84 15.67
C LEU A 136 -0.48 -8.09 16.53
N SER A 137 -1.19 -9.16 16.19
CA SER A 137 -1.05 -10.47 16.80
C SER A 137 -0.60 -11.50 15.78
N ALA A 138 0.28 -12.40 16.20
CA ALA A 138 0.67 -13.55 15.40
C ALA A 138 -0.38 -14.66 15.50
N VAL A 139 -0.71 -15.28 14.37
CA VAL A 139 -1.53 -16.49 14.33
C VAL A 139 -0.62 -17.68 14.66
N ARG A 140 -0.47 -17.95 15.96
CA ARG A 140 0.52 -18.93 16.48
C ARG A 140 0.43 -20.29 15.79
N SER A 141 -0.77 -20.79 15.52
CA SER A 141 -0.97 -22.08 14.83
C SER A 141 -0.42 -22.12 13.40
N VAL A 142 -0.27 -20.97 12.74
CA VAL A 142 0.28 -20.85 11.38
C VAL A 142 1.81 -20.75 11.43
N VAL A 143 2.36 -19.96 12.35
CA VAL A 143 3.79 -19.60 12.35
C VAL A 143 4.67 -20.49 13.23
N GLN A 144 4.11 -21.23 14.18
CA GLN A 144 4.90 -21.96 15.16
C GLN A 144 5.71 -23.09 14.49
N GLY A 145 7.03 -23.06 14.70
CA GLY A 145 7.96 -24.06 14.14
C GLY A 145 8.23 -23.90 12.64
N LYS A 146 7.80 -22.78 12.03
CA LYS A 146 8.03 -22.46 10.63
C LYS A 146 9.10 -21.39 10.48
N ARG A 147 9.83 -21.44 9.37
CA ARG A 147 10.69 -20.35 8.89
C ARG A 147 9.79 -19.36 8.14
N VAL A 148 9.69 -18.14 8.67
CA VAL A 148 8.85 -17.03 8.16
C VAL A 148 9.74 -15.87 7.75
#